data_AF-A0A822G7I8-F1
#
_entry.id   AF-A0A822G7I8-F1
#
_cell.length_a   1.000
_cell.length_b   1.000
_cell.length_c   1.000
_cell.angle_alpha   90.00
_cell.angle_beta   90.00
_cell.angle_gamma   90.00
#
_symmetry.space_group_name_H-M   'P 1'
#
loop_
_entity.id
_entity.type
_entity.pdbx_description
1 polymer ?
#
loop_
_entity_poly.entity_id
_entity_poly.type
_entity_poly.pdbx_seq_one_letter_code
_entity_poly.pdbx_strand_id
1 'polypeptide(L)'
;MSELPTQWNIQENNFDHLFTFAELYKQNIPSQQLYIWSAPIDIIERYQLFLNQLPLSMEISIAKELYYNCTLPRFGPICQYEFDYYKTHYSSLNEMINNFYHEHKYQPNTLTCYIHLKCNRGTTSAC
;
A
#
# COMPACT_ATOMS: atom_id res chain seq x y z
N MET A 1 18.64 -8.42 1.61
CA MET A 1 17.70 -8.94 2.63
C MET A 1 16.50 -9.48 1.87
N SER A 2 16.27 -10.79 1.90
CA SER A 2 15.16 -11.44 1.19
C SER A 2 13.97 -11.55 2.14
N GLU A 3 12.82 -11.00 1.74
CA GLU A 3 11.56 -11.17 2.49
C GLU A 3 11.15 -12.64 2.52
N LEU A 4 10.62 -13.08 3.67
CA LEU A 4 10.11 -14.44 3.84
C LEU A 4 8.85 -14.61 2.98
N PRO A 5 8.66 -15.77 2.31
CA PRO A 5 7.46 -16.02 1.53
C PRO A 5 6.24 -15.94 2.46
N THR A 6 5.28 -15.08 2.13
CA THR A 6 4.04 -14.98 2.86
C THR A 6 3.28 -16.30 2.78
N GLN A 7 2.92 -16.85 3.94
CA GLN A 7 2.15 -18.09 4.09
C GLN A 7 0.67 -17.96 3.63
N TRP A 8 0.29 -16.78 3.13
CA TRP A 8 -1.06 -16.41 2.73
C TRP A 8 -1.19 -16.61 1.22
N ASN A 9 -2.23 -17.34 0.79
CA ASN A 9 -2.58 -17.46 -0.62
C ASN A 9 -3.10 -16.11 -1.12
N ILE A 10 -2.18 -15.25 -1.58
CA ILE A 10 -2.54 -13.98 -2.20
C ILE A 10 -3.21 -14.28 -3.53
N GLN A 11 -4.51 -13.98 -3.64
CA GLN A 11 -5.21 -14.08 -4.91
C GLN A 11 -4.80 -12.89 -5.78
N GLU A 12 -4.11 -13.17 -6.89
CA GLU A 12 -3.90 -12.18 -7.94
C GLU A 12 -5.26 -11.81 -8.55
N ASN A 13 -5.70 -10.58 -8.36
CA ASN A 13 -6.96 -10.11 -8.90
C ASN A 13 -6.78 -9.72 -10.38
N ASN A 14 -7.51 -10.39 -11.27
CA ASN A 14 -7.50 -10.17 -12.72
C ASN A 14 -8.11 -8.82 -13.18
N PHE A 15 -8.52 -7.95 -12.26
CA PHE A 15 -9.20 -6.68 -12.57
C PHE A 15 -8.29 -5.45 -12.47
N ASP A 16 -7.06 -5.60 -11.99
CA ASP A 16 -6.15 -4.48 -11.80
C ASP A 16 -5.33 -4.23 -13.06
N HIS A 17 -5.18 -2.95 -13.44
CA HIS A 17 -4.39 -2.58 -14.60
C HIS A 17 -2.90 -2.70 -14.26
N LEU A 18 -2.25 -3.68 -14.87
CA LEU A 18 -0.82 -3.89 -14.79
C LEU A 18 -0.10 -2.98 -15.80
N PHE A 19 0.86 -2.21 -15.31
CA PHE A 19 1.71 -1.35 -16.12
C PHE A 19 3.18 -1.65 -15.84
N THR A 20 4.02 -1.49 -16.84
CA THR A 20 5.47 -1.34 -16.66
C THR A 20 5.82 0.13 -16.42
N PHE A 21 6.96 0.40 -15.78
CA PHE A 21 7.48 1.76 -15.65
C PHE A 21 7.68 2.45 -17.02
N ALA A 22 8.08 1.68 -18.04
CA ALA A 22 8.18 2.19 -19.41
C ALA A 22 6.81 2.62 -19.98
N GLU A 23 5.73 1.91 -19.68
CA GLU A 23 4.38 2.26 -20.13
C GLU A 23 3.84 3.49 -19.40
N LEU A 24 4.04 3.59 -18.08
CA LEU A 24 3.70 4.79 -17.32
C LEU A 24 4.41 6.03 -17.88
N TYR A 25 5.70 5.89 -18.19
CA TYR A 25 6.48 6.97 -18.78
C TYR A 25 6.00 7.36 -20.18
N LYS A 26 5.69 6.38 -21.04
CA LYS A 26 5.10 6.66 -22.38
C LYS A 26 3.78 7.41 -22.29
N GLN A 27 3.03 7.22 -21.21
CA GLN A 27 1.78 7.92 -20.93
C GLN A 27 1.99 9.28 -20.22
N ASN A 28 3.24 9.71 -20.01
CA ASN A 28 3.61 10.93 -19.30
C ASN A 28 3.06 10.99 -17.87
N ILE A 29 2.96 9.84 -17.20
CA ILE A 29 2.51 9.76 -15.81
C ILE A 29 3.67 10.17 -14.89
N PRO A 30 3.53 11.22 -14.06
CA PRO A 30 4.55 11.58 -13.09
C PRO A 30 4.46 10.71 -11.83
N SER A 31 5.53 10.60 -11.05
CA SER A 31 5.55 9.81 -9.80
C SER A 31 4.51 10.28 -8.78
N GLN A 32 4.19 11.58 -8.77
CA GLN A 32 3.14 12.17 -7.94
C GLN A 32 1.75 11.58 -8.25
N GLN A 33 1.50 11.16 -9.49
CA GLN A 33 0.23 10.53 -9.85
C GLN A 33 0.06 9.16 -9.19
N LEU A 34 1.15 8.38 -9.06
CA LEU A 34 1.12 7.10 -8.36
C LEU A 34 0.80 7.29 -6.87
N TYR A 35 1.27 8.39 -6.27
CA TYR A 35 0.88 8.76 -4.90
C TYR A 35 -0.63 9.01 -4.77
N ILE A 36 -1.24 9.72 -5.73
CA ILE A 36 -2.69 9.94 -5.77
C ILE A 36 -3.44 8.61 -5.91
N TRP A 37 -2.88 7.65 -6.66
CA TRP A 37 -3.41 6.30 -6.78
C TRP A 37 -3.10 5.39 -5.59
N SER A 38 -2.57 5.94 -4.49
CA SER A 38 -2.23 5.17 -3.28
C SER A 38 -1.26 4.02 -3.55
N ALA A 39 -0.36 4.18 -4.52
CA ALA A 39 0.71 3.22 -4.77
C ALA A 39 1.65 3.12 -3.55
N PRO A 40 2.26 1.94 -3.30
CA PRO A 40 3.27 1.79 -2.26
C PRO A 40 4.42 2.79 -2.42
N ILE A 41 4.90 3.34 -1.31
CA ILE A 41 5.94 4.40 -1.32
C ILE A 41 7.24 3.93 -1.98
N ASP A 42 7.61 2.67 -1.77
CA ASP A 42 8.79 2.05 -2.37
C ASP A 42 8.68 1.94 -3.89
N ILE A 43 7.48 1.67 -4.43
CA ILE A 43 7.22 1.68 -5.88
C ILE A 43 7.31 3.12 -6.43
N ILE A 44 6.75 4.10 -5.71
CA ILE A 44 6.82 5.52 -6.12
C ILE A 44 8.28 5.99 -6.18
N GLU A 45 9.08 5.65 -5.18
CA GLU A 45 10.50 5.98 -5.12
C GLU A 45 11.30 5.31 -6.24
N ARG A 46 11.06 4.01 -6.49
CA ARG A 46 11.69 3.30 -7.61
C ARG A 46 11.29 3.87 -8.97
N TYR A 47 10.04 4.26 -9.16
CA TYR A 47 9.61 4.93 -10.38
C TYR A 47 10.25 6.31 -10.55
N GLN A 48 10.41 7.08 -9.47
CA GLN A 48 11.14 8.35 -9.54
C GLN A 48 12.63 8.14 -9.86
N LEU A 49 13.26 7.10 -9.32
CA LEU A 49 14.63 6.72 -9.67
C LEU A 49 14.75 6.39 -11.16
N PHE A 50 13.80 5.61 -11.70
CA PHE A 50 13.70 5.33 -13.13
C PHE A 50 13.63 6.61 -13.96
N LEU A 51 12.72 7.53 -13.62
CA LEU A 51 12.56 8.81 -14.33
C LEU A 51 13.86 9.64 -14.32
N ASN A 52 14.59 9.64 -13.20
CA ASN A 52 15.86 10.35 -13.06
C ASN A 52 16.99 9.72 -13.89
N GLN A 53 16.94 8.41 -14.15
CA GLN A 53 17.96 7.65 -14.87
C GLN A 53 17.74 7.59 -16.40
N LEU A 54 16.56 7.99 -16.89
CA LEU A 54 16.24 8.05 -18.32
C LEU A 54 17.33 8.73 -19.20
N PRO A 55 18.01 9.81 -18.77
CA PRO A 55 19.06 10.44 -19.58
C PRO A 55 20.35 9.62 -19.71
N LEU A 56 20.56 8.60 -18.87
CA LEU A 56 21.87 8.00 -18.60
C LEU A 56 22.02 6.54 -19.06
N SER A 57 21.20 6.12 -20.02
CA SER A 57 20.99 4.75 -20.49
C SER A 57 19.85 4.06 -19.74
N MET A 58 18.86 3.64 -20.53
CA MET A 58 17.70 2.89 -20.06
C MET A 58 18.21 1.56 -19.52
N GLU A 59 18.43 1.45 -18.21
CA GLU A 59 18.60 0.13 -17.61
C GLU A 59 17.32 -0.66 -17.90
N ILE A 60 17.43 -1.58 -18.86
CA ILE A 60 16.32 -2.38 -19.40
C ILE A 60 15.58 -3.12 -18.27
N SER A 61 16.26 -3.39 -17.14
CA SER A 61 15.70 -4.04 -15.97
C SER A 61 14.62 -3.20 -15.28
N ILE A 62 14.94 -1.96 -14.87
CA ILE A 62 14.01 -1.10 -14.12
C ILE A 62 12.82 -0.68 -15.00
N ALA A 63 13.05 -0.48 -16.29
CA ALA A 63 11.98 -0.17 -17.24
C ALA A 63 10.87 -1.24 -17.31
N LYS A 64 11.20 -2.50 -16.99
CA LYS A 64 10.29 -3.66 -16.98
C LYS A 64 9.64 -3.89 -15.62
N GLU A 65 9.98 -3.10 -14.60
CA GLU A 65 9.36 -3.22 -13.29
C GLU A 65 7.85 -2.99 -13.39
N LEU A 66 7.09 -3.84 -12.71
CA LEU A 66 5.65 -3.89 -12.77
C LEU A 66 5.02 -3.01 -11.67
N TYR A 67 3.95 -2.34 -12.04
CA TYR A 67 3.09 -1.55 -11.19
C TYR A 67 1.64 -2.01 -11.36
N TYR A 68 1.00 -2.36 -10.26
CA TYR A 68 -0.42 -2.67 -10.23
C TYR A 68 -1.17 -1.40 -9.84
N ASN A 69 -1.98 -0.89 -10.76
CA ASN A 69 -2.88 0.23 -10.49
C ASN A 69 -4.12 -0.29 -9.77
N CYS A 70 -4.00 -0.41 -8.44
CA CYS A 70 -5.07 -0.86 -7.58
C CYS A 70 -6.19 0.17 -7.53
N THR A 71 -7.42 -0.25 -7.80
CA THR A 71 -8.58 0.60 -7.52
C THR A 71 -8.93 0.49 -6.04
N LEU A 72 -9.10 1.63 -5.36
CA LEU A 72 -9.62 1.65 -3.99
C LEU A 72 -10.90 0.79 -3.90
N PRO A 73 -11.03 -0.06 -2.87
CA PRO A 73 -10.27 -0.07 -1.61
C PRO A 73 -8.94 -0.81 -1.57
N ARG A 74 -8.51 -1.41 -2.68
CA ARG A 74 -7.36 -2.31 -2.63
C ARG A 74 -6.04 -1.54 -2.59
N PHE A 75 -5.08 -2.11 -1.88
CA PHE A 75 -3.75 -1.53 -1.73
C PHE A 75 -2.69 -2.62 -1.56
N GLY A 76 -1.42 -2.20 -1.63
CA GLY A 76 -0.25 -3.06 -1.56
C GLY A 76 0.45 -3.25 -2.92
N PRO A 77 1.65 -3.85 -2.93
CA PRO A 77 2.45 -4.09 -4.13
C PRO A 77 1.72 -4.72 -5.31
N ILE A 78 0.77 -5.62 -5.03
CA ILE A 78 -0.01 -6.37 -6.01
C ILE A 78 -1.50 -6.33 -5.69
N CYS A 79 -1.97 -5.24 -5.06
CA CYS A 79 -3.37 -5.05 -4.66
C CYS A 79 -3.92 -6.15 -3.73
N GLN A 80 -3.05 -6.77 -2.94
CA GLN A 80 -3.40 -7.94 -2.12
C GLN A 80 -4.18 -7.63 -0.85
N TYR A 81 -4.23 -6.37 -0.43
CA TYR A 81 -4.90 -5.96 0.78
C TYR A 81 -6.13 -5.14 0.44
N GLU A 82 -7.18 -5.30 1.24
CA GLU A 82 -8.45 -4.61 1.10
C GLU A 82 -8.98 -4.26 2.49
N PHE A 83 -9.71 -3.17 2.61
CA PHE A 83 -10.42 -2.85 3.85
C PHE A 83 -11.75 -3.61 3.90
N ASP A 84 -11.90 -4.52 4.88
CA ASP A 84 -13.13 -5.33 5.08
C ASP A 84 -14.41 -4.49 5.19
N TYR A 85 -14.29 -3.26 5.70
CA TYR A 85 -15.40 -2.34 5.91
C TYR A 85 -15.44 -1.20 4.87
N TYR A 86 -14.82 -1.39 3.71
CA TYR A 86 -14.89 -0.36 2.68
C TYR A 86 -16.29 -0.23 2.12
N LYS A 87 -16.86 0.94 2.38
CA LYS A 87 -18.18 1.40 1.99
C LYS A 87 -18.00 2.58 1.03
N THR A 88 -18.33 2.36 -0.24
CA THR A 88 -18.19 3.34 -1.34
C THR A 88 -19.02 4.61 -1.19
N HIS A 89 -19.94 4.65 -0.22
CA HIS A 89 -20.80 5.82 0.04
C HIS A 89 -20.12 6.91 0.86
N TYR A 90 -18.94 6.67 1.45
CA TYR A 90 -18.18 7.73 2.11
C TYR A 90 -17.41 8.56 1.09
N SER A 91 -17.38 9.87 1.29
CA SER A 91 -16.73 10.83 0.38
C SER A 91 -15.20 10.80 0.49
N SER A 92 -14.64 10.26 1.58
CA SER A 92 -13.20 10.16 1.79
C SER A 92 -12.82 9.03 2.75
N LEU A 93 -11.55 8.60 2.70
CA LEU A 93 -10.97 7.65 3.65
C LEU A 93 -11.08 8.15 5.10
N ASN A 94 -10.86 9.45 5.35
CA ASN A 94 -10.99 10.03 6.69
C ASN A 94 -12.41 9.91 7.23
N GLU A 95 -13.42 10.16 6.38
CA GLU A 95 -14.82 10.01 6.76
C GLU A 95 -15.14 8.56 7.11
N MET A 96 -14.64 7.61 6.31
CA MET A 96 -14.76 6.19 6.59
C MET A 96 -14.15 5.80 7.94
N ILE A 97 -12.92 6.23 8.22
CA ILE A 97 -12.22 5.95 9.48
C ILE A 97 -13.03 6.52 10.65
N ASN A 98 -13.48 7.76 10.56
CA ASN A 98 -14.28 8.41 11.60
C ASN A 98 -15.59 7.65 11.84
N ASN A 99 -16.28 7.24 10.78
CA ASN A 99 -17.52 6.49 10.94
C ASN A 99 -17.29 5.10 11.51
N PHE A 100 -16.21 4.42 11.13
CA PHE A 100 -15.84 3.12 11.70
C PHE A 100 -15.70 3.23 13.22
N TYR A 101 -14.96 4.22 13.73
CA TYR A 101 -14.80 4.44 15.18
C TYR A 101 -16.07 4.95 15.88
N HIS A 102 -16.97 5.61 15.14
CA HIS A 102 -18.28 6.00 15.65
C HIS A 102 -19.21 4.79 15.83
N GLU A 103 -19.29 3.90 14.83
CA GLU A 103 -20.09 2.67 14.86
C GLU A 103 -19.50 1.63 15.83
N HIS A 104 -18.17 1.46 15.80
CA HIS A 104 -17.43 0.50 16.60
C HIS A 104 -16.64 1.27 17.66
N LYS A 105 -17.33 1.71 18.73
CA LYS A 105 -16.73 2.44 19.84
C LYS A 105 -15.48 1.72 20.33
N TYR A 106 -14.32 2.21 19.89
CA TYR A 106 -13.05 1.68 20.30
C TYR A 106 -12.78 2.13 21.73
N GLN A 107 -12.63 1.16 22.63
CA GLN A 107 -12.09 1.42 23.95
C GLN A 107 -10.57 1.24 23.87
N PRO A 108 -9.77 2.31 23.98
CA PRO A 108 -8.32 2.21 23.93
C PRO A 108 -7.83 1.25 25.01
N ASN A 109 -7.20 0.17 24.58
CA ASN A 109 -6.50 -0.70 25.51
C ASN A 109 -5.12 -0.09 25.77
N THR A 110 -4.76 0.12 27.04
CA THR A 110 -3.40 0.55 27.41
C THR A 110 -2.37 -0.55 27.19
N LEU A 111 -2.83 -1.78 26.91
CA LEU A 111 -1.99 -2.92 26.60
C LEU A 111 -1.48 -2.84 25.16
N THR A 112 -0.17 -2.60 25.01
CA THR A 112 0.52 -2.69 23.72
C THR A 112 1.64 -3.72 23.83
N CYS A 113 1.70 -4.64 22.87
CA CYS A 113 2.75 -5.64 22.72
C CYS A 113 3.43 -5.54 21.35
N TYR A 114 3.45 -4.34 20.76
CA TYR A 114 4.19 -4.12 19.52
C TYR A 114 5.69 -4.11 19.79
N ILE A 115 6.48 -4.81 18.98
CA ILE A 115 7.91 -5.07 19.26
C ILE A 115 8.76 -3.79 19.39
N HIS A 116 8.35 -2.69 18.73
CA HIS A 116 9.04 -1.41 18.77
C HIS A 116 8.42 -0.42 19.78
N LEU A 117 7.38 -0.81 20.51
CA LEU A 117 6.79 -0.02 21.59
C LEU A 117 7.12 -0.65 22.94
N LYS A 118 7.37 0.18 23.96
CA LYS A 118 7.57 -0.31 25.32
C LYS A 118 6.28 -0.99 25.77
N CYS A 119 6.36 -2.30 25.98
CA CYS A 119 5.20 -3.11 26.30
C CYS A 119 4.63 -2.68 27.66
N ASN A 120 3.44 -2.08 27.66
CA ASN A 120 2.69 -1.82 28.87
C ASN A 120 1.75 -3.01 29.07
N ARG A 121 2.06 -3.86 30.05
CA ARG A 121 1.30 -5.11 30.32
C ARG A 121 0.19 -4.93 31.36
N GLY A 122 -0.12 -3.70 31.76
CA GLY A 122 -1.10 -3.46 32.83
C GLY A 122 -0.63 -4.07 34.15
N THR A 123 -1.56 -4.60 34.97
CA THR A 123 -1.22 -5.37 36.17
C THR A 123 -0.58 -6.70 35.80
N THR A 124 0.39 -7.14 36.59
CA THR A 124 1.29 -8.30 36.37
C THR A 124 0.64 -9.64 36.00
N SER A 125 -0.69 -9.77 36.08
CA SER A 125 -1.43 -11.03 35.84
C SER A 125 -2.09 -11.16 34.45
N ALA A 126 -1.82 -10.27 33.50
CA ALA A 126 -2.32 -10.43 32.13
C ALA A 126 -1.39 -11.32 31.28
N CYS A 127 -1.24 -12.59 31.69
CA CYS A 127 -0.75 -13.73 30.89
C CYS A 127 -1.47 -14.99 31.36
#